data_AF-A0A224XMN2-F1
#
_entry.id   AF-A0A224XMN2-F1
#
_cell.length_a   1.000
_cell.length_b   1.000
_cell.length_c   1.000
_cell.angle_alpha   90.00
_cell.angle_beta   90.00
_cell.angle_gamma   90.00
#
_symmetry.space_group_name_H-M   'P 1'
#
loop_
_entity.id
_entity.type
_entity.pdbx_description
1 polymer ?
#
loop_
_entity_poly.entity_id
_entity_poly.type
_entity_poly.pdbx_seq_one_letter_code
_entity_poly.pdbx_strand_id
1 'polypeptide(L)'
;LLWPVLQLDHADTSVLNTVYTSLRDPSQSAQAVYFFTTVALHDFPPQVFLHNTAILSALFDLHASDCCDEYVLQCFRSLTKSLIKYFNYIIDPAVISANVTKAAPEILTDDIGASGDSVLIHAAISPSNAINHSIVGPLSVEDYCGLLLERLGTKVPEVLKLLNLCILDFNSFWNESNIRTNFLKASISSALVKLARTLGNAKSIDAISRLEAQLSVYKILKALIPLEISMTVVPREMQEILTGTLLESILYLLFPDVHKTFLAYVETFKYQKETVYKDYEEVGKSLEAGAYFQNHTTELNLNEVLKIFKSSLIGLEFHQQYRIIPVFIDMITSKYELEVSQLETAQEIIVILLSSSDDHIKSSTYESCCEAVSKYLGPDKCLSKDDPLSRLSFIINTKALTEIVSFGLTSSDIQISKWAETILTLILKCQMLLIAQSWTRLVGELSSVLPLLQAFSSQHSVLGRTIISTLDPDMAKILHLNDMQVLTGNLRLLFS
;
A
#
# COMPACT_ATOMS: atom_id res chain seq x y z
N LEU A 1 -11.64 -4.59 24.11
CA LEU A 1 -12.64 -4.53 25.21
C LEU A 1 -13.71 -3.48 24.88
N LEU A 2 -14.97 -3.90 24.75
CA LEU A 2 -16.11 -3.02 24.46
C LEU A 2 -16.55 -2.28 25.72
N TRP A 3 -16.48 -0.96 25.70
CA TRP A 3 -17.13 -0.08 26.67
C TRP A 3 -18.65 -0.35 26.62
N PRO A 4 -19.26 -0.95 27.66
CA PRO A 4 -20.60 -1.52 27.55
C PRO A 4 -21.65 -0.42 27.41
N VAL A 5 -22.54 -0.57 26.43
CA VAL A 5 -23.70 0.31 26.28
C VAL A 5 -24.73 -0.08 27.34
N LEU A 6 -24.99 0.84 28.28
CA LEU A 6 -26.00 0.64 29.30
C LEU A 6 -27.39 0.93 28.71
N GLN A 7 -28.34 0.01 28.87
CA GLN A 7 -29.75 0.34 28.63
C GLN A 7 -30.30 1.06 29.86
N LEU A 8 -30.70 2.32 29.66
CA LEU A 8 -31.35 3.13 30.68
C LEU A 8 -32.85 2.83 30.68
N ASP A 9 -33.45 2.85 31.86
CA ASP A 9 -34.90 2.77 31.97
C ASP A 9 -35.57 4.12 31.69
N HIS A 10 -36.91 4.14 31.73
CA HIS A 10 -37.67 5.36 31.46
C HIS A 10 -37.50 6.41 32.56
N ALA A 11 -37.28 6.01 33.82
CA ALA A 11 -37.10 6.94 34.93
C ALA A 11 -35.73 7.64 34.81
N ASP A 12 -34.67 6.87 34.56
CA ASP A 12 -33.31 7.35 34.28
C ASP A 12 -33.30 8.32 33.10
N THR A 13 -33.97 7.97 32.00
CA THR A 13 -34.06 8.82 30.81
C THR A 13 -34.79 10.14 31.12
N SER A 14 -35.85 10.10 31.95
CA SER A 14 -36.59 11.28 32.38
C SER A 14 -35.72 12.21 33.25
N VAL A 15 -34.92 11.65 34.16
CA VAL A 15 -33.99 12.42 34.99
C VAL A 15 -32.95 13.11 34.13
N LEU A 16 -32.30 12.38 33.20
CA LEU A 16 -31.29 12.95 32.31
C LEU A 16 -31.86 14.04 31.38
N ASN A 17 -33.08 13.84 30.87
CA ASN A 17 -33.77 14.85 30.07
C ASN A 17 -34.09 16.11 30.90
N THR A 18 -34.48 15.95 32.16
CA THR A 18 -34.75 17.08 33.05
C THR A 18 -33.48 17.88 33.31
N VAL A 19 -32.36 17.20 33.60
CA VAL A 19 -31.04 17.84 33.74
C VAL A 19 -30.66 18.59 32.48
N TYR A 20 -30.84 17.97 31.31
CA TYR A 20 -30.59 18.62 30.02
C TYR A 20 -31.44 19.88 29.80
N THR A 21 -32.74 19.83 30.09
CA THR A 21 -33.61 21.00 29.96
C THR A 21 -33.24 22.12 30.92
N SER A 22 -32.89 21.80 32.17
CA SER A 22 -32.47 22.79 33.17
C SER A 22 -31.10 23.40 32.87
N LEU A 23 -30.19 22.67 32.22
CA LEU A 23 -28.92 23.23 31.73
C LEU A 23 -29.12 24.27 30.62
N ARG A 24 -30.18 24.14 29.82
CA ARG A 24 -30.52 25.10 28.76
C ARG A 24 -31.38 26.28 29.23
N ASP A 25 -31.91 26.23 30.44
CA ASP A 25 -32.64 27.34 31.06
C ASP A 25 -31.65 28.28 31.78
N PRO A 26 -31.48 29.54 31.32
CA PRO A 26 -30.57 30.50 31.93
C PRO A 26 -30.83 30.76 33.42
N SER A 27 -32.06 30.55 33.89
CA SER A 27 -32.43 30.75 35.30
C SER A 27 -32.03 29.59 36.21
N GLN A 28 -31.79 28.40 35.65
CA GLN A 28 -31.52 27.16 36.38
C GLN A 28 -30.14 26.55 36.07
N SER A 29 -29.44 27.04 35.04
CA SER A 29 -28.19 26.47 34.54
C SER A 29 -27.14 26.27 35.62
N ALA A 30 -26.90 27.25 36.50
CA ALA A 30 -25.93 27.13 37.60
C ALA A 30 -26.28 26.00 38.59
N GLN A 31 -27.56 25.90 38.96
CA GLN A 31 -28.05 24.84 39.86
C GLN A 31 -28.00 23.47 39.17
N ALA A 32 -28.28 23.42 37.87
CA ALA A 32 -28.20 22.21 37.07
C ALA A 32 -26.75 21.71 36.92
N VAL A 33 -25.76 22.60 36.75
CA VAL A 33 -24.33 22.24 36.73
C VAL A 33 -23.89 21.67 38.09
N TYR A 34 -24.33 22.28 39.19
CA TYR A 34 -24.05 21.78 40.54
C TYR A 34 -24.69 20.41 40.77
N PHE A 35 -25.97 20.25 40.40
CA PHE A 35 -26.70 18.98 40.52
C PHE A 35 -26.05 17.89 39.67
N PHE A 36 -25.63 18.20 38.45
CA PHE A 36 -24.92 17.25 37.61
C PHE A 36 -23.63 16.76 38.28
N THR A 37 -22.85 17.70 38.82
CA THR A 37 -21.53 17.40 39.41
C THR A 37 -21.64 16.59 40.71
N THR A 38 -22.64 16.88 41.54
CA THR A 38 -22.77 16.32 42.90
C THR A 38 -23.71 15.13 43.01
N VAL A 39 -24.69 15.01 42.10
CA VAL A 39 -25.71 13.96 42.13
C VAL A 39 -25.61 13.09 40.90
N ALA A 40 -25.79 13.66 39.70
CA ALA A 40 -25.88 12.85 38.48
C ALA A 40 -24.59 12.05 38.16
N LEU A 41 -23.40 12.64 38.37
CA LEU A 41 -22.12 11.94 38.17
C LEU A 41 -21.87 10.80 39.16
N HIS A 42 -22.57 10.79 40.30
CA HIS A 42 -22.47 9.75 41.33
C HIS A 42 -23.51 8.65 41.13
N ASP A 43 -24.71 9.02 40.71
CA ASP A 43 -25.84 8.10 40.53
C ASP A 43 -25.76 7.34 39.20
N PHE A 44 -25.17 7.94 38.16
CA PHE A 44 -25.03 7.31 36.85
C PHE A 44 -23.59 6.91 36.54
N PRO A 45 -23.36 5.71 35.95
CA PRO A 45 -22.06 5.36 35.40
C PRO A 45 -21.59 6.42 34.39
N PRO A 46 -20.34 6.90 34.45
CA PRO A 46 -19.89 8.04 33.67
C PRO A 46 -19.89 7.78 32.15
N GLN A 47 -19.89 6.51 31.75
CA GLN A 47 -20.08 6.07 30.36
C GLN A 47 -21.39 6.54 29.74
N VAL A 48 -22.46 6.70 30.53
CA VAL A 48 -23.79 7.14 30.04
C VAL A 48 -23.67 8.48 29.32
N PHE A 49 -22.85 9.38 29.87
CA PHE A 49 -22.66 10.72 29.32
C PHE A 49 -21.84 10.73 28.02
N LEU A 50 -20.97 9.73 27.79
CA LEU A 50 -20.26 9.56 26.51
C LEU A 50 -21.16 8.93 25.43
N HIS A 51 -22.14 8.12 25.83
CA HIS A 51 -23.10 7.54 24.89
C HIS A 51 -24.17 8.55 24.47
N ASN A 52 -24.74 9.28 25.43
CA ASN A 52 -25.68 10.37 25.21
C ASN A 52 -25.02 11.72 25.52
N THR A 53 -24.56 12.37 24.46
CA THR A 53 -23.80 13.62 24.55
C THR A 53 -24.66 14.86 24.73
N ALA A 54 -25.98 14.75 24.88
CA ALA A 54 -26.87 15.92 24.98
C ALA A 54 -26.53 16.84 26.17
N ILE A 55 -26.28 16.25 27.34
CA ILE A 55 -25.86 16.99 28.54
C ILE A 55 -24.49 17.63 28.33
N LEU A 56 -23.54 16.90 27.74
CA LEU A 56 -22.20 17.41 27.45
C LEU A 56 -22.25 18.58 26.47
N SER A 57 -23.06 18.47 25.41
CA SER A 57 -23.31 19.57 24.46
C SER A 57 -23.87 20.80 25.16
N ALA A 58 -24.83 20.65 26.08
CA ALA A 58 -25.36 21.79 26.84
C ALA A 58 -24.30 22.44 27.74
N LEU A 59 -23.40 21.65 28.33
CA LEU A 59 -22.27 22.17 29.11
C LEU A 59 -21.24 22.91 28.24
N PHE A 60 -20.98 22.42 27.03
CA PHE A 60 -20.15 23.13 26.04
C PHE A 60 -20.79 24.45 25.59
N ASP A 61 -22.10 24.46 25.34
CA ASP A 61 -22.86 25.67 25.00
C ASP A 61 -22.76 26.73 26.12
N LEU A 62 -22.86 26.30 27.39
CA LEU A 62 -22.72 27.17 28.55
C LEU A 62 -21.30 27.74 28.69
N HIS A 63 -20.28 26.90 28.51
CA HIS A 63 -18.87 27.35 28.49
C HIS A 63 -18.63 28.40 27.41
N ALA A 64 -19.13 28.17 26.18
CA ALA A 64 -18.98 29.11 25.08
C ALA A 64 -19.69 30.46 25.31
N SER A 65 -20.70 30.49 26.19
CA SER A 65 -21.44 31.70 26.56
C SER A 65 -20.83 32.47 27.74
N ASP A 66 -19.67 32.04 28.26
CA ASP A 66 -19.02 32.53 29.50
C ASP A 66 -19.93 32.51 30.75
N CYS A 67 -21.07 31.83 30.66
CA CYS A 67 -22.03 31.71 31.75
C CYS A 67 -21.60 30.56 32.66
N CYS A 68 -21.20 30.88 33.90
CA CYS A 68 -20.79 29.90 34.92
C CYS A 68 -19.52 29.08 34.58
N ASP A 69 -18.55 29.70 33.92
CA ASP A 69 -17.34 29.04 33.41
C ASP A 69 -16.59 28.19 34.48
N GLU A 70 -16.34 28.75 35.67
CA GLU A 70 -15.63 28.04 36.75
C GLU A 70 -16.35 26.75 37.20
N TYR A 71 -17.69 26.78 37.27
CA TYR A 71 -18.49 25.61 37.65
C TYR A 71 -18.52 24.55 36.54
N VAL A 72 -18.55 24.98 35.28
CA VAL A 72 -18.49 24.08 34.12
C VAL A 72 -17.11 23.40 34.05
N LEU A 73 -16.03 24.13 34.30
CA LEU A 73 -14.68 23.57 34.39
C LEU A 73 -14.55 22.54 35.52
N GLN A 74 -15.10 22.83 36.70
CA GLN A 74 -15.14 21.87 37.82
C GLN A 74 -15.95 20.61 37.49
N CYS A 75 -17.03 20.76 36.73
CA CYS A 75 -17.84 19.66 36.22
C CYS A 75 -17.02 18.75 35.29
N PHE A 76 -16.34 19.30 34.27
CA PHE A 76 -15.48 18.51 33.37
C PHE A 76 -14.33 17.82 34.12
N ARG A 77 -13.75 18.46 35.14
CA ARG A 77 -12.74 17.85 36.01
C ARG A 77 -13.30 16.63 36.76
N SER A 78 -14.52 16.73 37.28
CA SER A 78 -15.17 15.66 38.04
C SER A 78 -15.58 14.50 37.13
N LEU A 79 -16.12 14.80 35.95
CA LEU A 79 -16.41 13.80 34.92
C LEU A 79 -15.14 13.05 34.48
N THR A 80 -14.05 13.76 34.22
CA THR A 80 -12.76 13.17 33.84
C THR A 80 -12.24 12.20 34.89
N LYS A 81 -12.27 12.60 36.17
CA LYS A 81 -11.88 11.73 37.29
C LYS A 81 -12.78 10.49 37.39
N SER A 82 -14.09 10.66 37.22
CA SER A 82 -15.06 9.57 37.26
C SER A 82 -14.80 8.56 36.13
N LEU A 83 -14.60 9.04 34.89
CA LEU A 83 -14.28 8.21 33.73
C LEU A 83 -13.00 7.40 33.93
N ILE A 84 -11.91 8.02 34.40
CA ILE A 84 -10.64 7.32 34.65
C ILE A 84 -10.80 6.27 35.76
N LYS A 85 -11.49 6.61 36.86
CA LYS A 85 -11.74 5.69 37.97
C LYS A 85 -12.55 4.48 37.51
N TYR A 86 -13.63 4.73 36.76
CA TYR A 86 -14.49 3.70 36.22
C TYR A 86 -13.75 2.79 35.22
N PHE A 87 -12.94 3.38 34.34
CA PHE A 87 -12.12 2.62 33.41
C PHE A 87 -11.11 1.70 34.10
N ASN A 88 -10.42 2.20 35.13
CA ASN A 88 -9.48 1.40 35.91
C ASN A 88 -10.18 0.25 36.64
N TYR A 89 -11.40 0.48 37.14
CA TYR A 89 -12.22 -0.57 37.76
C TYR A 89 -12.60 -1.69 36.77
N ILE A 90 -12.94 -1.35 35.53
CA ILE A 90 -13.26 -2.35 34.50
C ILE A 90 -12.05 -3.21 34.16
N ILE A 91 -10.86 -2.60 34.03
CA ILE A 91 -9.64 -3.37 33.71
C ILE A 91 -9.24 -4.27 34.86
N ASP A 92 -9.26 -3.73 36.08
CA ASP A 92 -8.86 -4.44 37.28
C ASP A 92 -9.73 -4.01 38.47
N PRO A 93 -10.74 -4.83 38.81
CA PRO A 93 -11.61 -4.55 39.95
C PRO A 93 -10.87 -4.44 41.29
N ALA A 94 -9.65 -4.99 41.41
CA ALA A 94 -8.83 -4.93 42.63
C ALA A 94 -8.11 -3.58 42.82
N VAL A 95 -7.99 -2.74 41.78
CA VAL A 95 -7.32 -1.42 41.88
C VAL A 95 -8.04 -0.46 42.85
N ILE A 96 -9.35 -0.66 43.09
CA ILE A 96 -10.11 0.16 44.03
C ILE A 96 -9.90 -0.28 45.49
N SER A 97 -9.68 -1.57 45.77
CA SER A 97 -9.52 -2.03 47.16
C SER A 97 -8.25 -1.49 47.84
N ALA A 98 -7.20 -1.22 47.05
CA ALA A 98 -5.95 -0.61 47.52
C ALA A 98 -6.07 0.89 47.85
N ASN A 99 -6.98 1.63 47.19
CA ASN A 99 -7.18 3.06 47.44
C ASN A 99 -8.23 3.33 48.52
N VAL A 100 -9.15 2.40 48.78
CA VAL A 100 -10.15 2.51 49.87
C VAL A 100 -9.52 2.20 51.24
N THR A 101 -8.43 1.43 51.29
CA THR A 101 -7.72 1.12 52.54
C THR A 101 -6.82 2.26 53.06
N LYS A 102 -6.70 3.37 52.33
CA LYS A 102 -5.94 4.57 52.78
C LYS A 102 -6.80 5.84 52.92
N ALA A 103 -8.13 5.76 52.80
CA ALA A 103 -8.99 6.95 52.87
C ALA A 103 -10.14 6.78 53.86
N ALA A 104 -9.84 6.96 55.15
CA ALA A 104 -10.72 7.53 56.18
C ALA A 104 -9.90 7.82 57.45
N PRO A 105 -10.02 8.98 58.14
CA PRO A 105 -10.59 10.29 57.79
C PRO A 105 -9.58 11.44 58.00
N GLU A 106 -9.17 12.15 56.94
CA GLU A 106 -8.52 13.47 57.09
C GLU A 106 -9.07 14.43 56.02
N ILE A 107 -10.28 14.90 56.24
CA ILE A 107 -10.74 16.18 55.69
C ILE A 107 -11.50 16.87 56.81
N LEU A 108 -10.75 17.61 57.62
CA LEU A 108 -11.15 18.82 58.35
C LEU A 108 -9.92 19.27 59.13
N THR A 109 -9.09 20.12 58.51
CA THR A 109 -8.46 21.33 59.07
C THR A 109 -7.30 21.76 58.17
N ASP A 110 -7.49 22.88 57.48
CA ASP A 110 -6.39 23.80 57.18
C ASP A 110 -5.86 24.33 58.53
N ASP A 111 -4.55 24.22 58.78
CA ASP A 111 -3.72 25.34 59.26
C ASP A 111 -2.24 24.96 59.48
N ILE A 112 -1.37 25.73 58.83
CA ILE A 112 -0.12 26.34 59.31
C ILE A 112 0.95 25.42 59.96
N GLY A 113 2.06 25.23 59.24
CA GLY A 113 3.39 25.54 59.77
C GLY A 113 4.34 24.39 60.15
N ALA A 114 5.59 24.57 59.69
CA ALA A 114 6.86 24.06 60.22
C ALA A 114 7.41 22.69 59.77
N SER A 115 8.67 22.79 59.35
CA SER A 115 9.68 21.80 58.97
C SER A 115 9.86 20.57 59.87
N GLY A 116 10.32 19.46 59.27
CA GLY A 116 11.21 18.50 59.96
C GLY A 116 11.03 17.03 59.58
N ASP A 117 11.94 16.53 58.75
CA ASP A 117 12.57 15.20 58.71
C ASP A 117 11.75 13.89 58.69
N SER A 118 11.86 13.22 57.53
CA SER A 118 12.06 11.76 57.25
C SER A 118 11.11 10.73 57.90
N VAL A 119 10.56 9.76 57.17
CA VAL A 119 11.27 8.55 56.69
C VAL A 119 10.53 7.89 55.51
N LEU A 120 11.35 7.38 54.58
CA LEU A 120 11.05 6.63 53.36
C LEU A 120 10.29 5.31 53.59
N ILE A 121 9.32 5.01 52.73
CA ILE A 121 8.97 3.62 52.38
C ILE A 121 8.89 3.50 50.85
N HIS A 122 9.81 2.70 50.32
CA HIS A 122 9.91 2.26 48.93
C HIS A 122 8.60 1.66 48.43
N ALA A 123 7.99 2.26 47.41
CA ALA A 123 7.03 1.61 46.53
C ALA A 123 7.58 1.63 45.10
N ALA A 124 7.51 0.46 44.46
CA ALA A 124 8.20 0.10 43.24
C ALA A 124 7.99 1.11 42.09
N ILE A 125 9.12 1.56 41.55
CA ILE A 125 9.23 2.32 40.32
C ILE A 125 8.78 1.41 39.17
N SER A 126 7.64 1.75 38.55
CA SER A 126 7.29 1.30 37.20
C SER A 126 7.36 2.51 36.26
N PRO A 127 7.93 2.37 35.06
CA PRO A 127 8.41 3.50 34.27
C PRO A 127 7.27 4.10 33.45
N SER A 128 6.62 5.13 33.99
CA SER A 128 5.79 6.05 33.23
C SER A 128 6.31 7.47 33.40
N ASN A 129 7.53 7.70 32.88
CA ASN A 129 8.00 9.03 32.54
C ASN A 129 7.32 9.45 31.23
N ALA A 130 6.20 10.15 31.33
CA ALA A 130 5.71 11.03 30.28
C ALA A 130 4.84 12.13 30.90
N ILE A 131 5.41 13.33 30.88
CA ILE A 131 4.74 14.63 31.03
C ILE A 131 4.32 14.99 32.46
N ASN A 132 5.32 15.26 33.31
CA ASN A 132 5.23 16.34 34.28
C ASN A 132 5.47 17.67 33.55
N HIS A 133 4.57 18.09 32.67
CA HIS A 133 4.49 19.51 32.34
C HIS A 133 3.74 20.17 33.49
N SER A 134 4.43 21.02 34.22
CA SER A 134 3.85 21.98 35.15
C SER A 134 2.85 22.86 34.38
N ILE A 135 1.57 22.47 34.40
CA ILE A 135 0.48 23.29 33.90
C ILE A 135 0.31 24.42 34.93
N VAL A 136 0.97 25.55 34.67
CA VAL A 136 0.85 26.76 35.49
C VAL A 136 -0.35 27.54 34.96
N GLY A 137 -1.54 27.25 35.49
CA GLY A 137 -2.80 27.94 35.17
C GLY A 137 -4.04 27.04 35.33
N PRO A 138 -5.26 27.60 35.43
CA PRO A 138 -6.50 26.82 35.38
C PRO A 138 -6.64 26.17 33.98
N LEU A 139 -6.87 24.84 33.97
CA LEU A 139 -7.07 24.05 32.76
C LEU A 139 -8.36 24.46 32.04
N SER A 140 -8.33 24.57 30.71
CA SER A 140 -9.53 24.80 29.90
C SER A 140 -10.28 23.50 29.57
N VAL A 141 -11.49 23.60 29.00
CA VAL A 141 -12.27 22.43 28.58
C VAL A 141 -11.54 21.62 27.49
N GLU A 142 -10.83 22.30 26.60
CA GLU A 142 -9.97 21.68 25.58
C GLU A 142 -8.83 20.89 26.21
N ASP A 143 -8.20 21.42 27.27
CA ASP A 143 -7.13 20.71 27.98
C ASP A 143 -7.63 19.40 28.62
N TYR A 144 -8.86 19.42 29.16
CA TYR A 144 -9.50 18.22 29.70
C TYR A 144 -9.76 17.16 28.63
N CYS A 145 -10.22 17.58 27.46
CA CYS A 145 -10.47 16.65 26.35
C CYS A 145 -9.18 16.06 25.80
N GLY A 146 -8.10 16.86 25.73
CA GLY A 146 -6.75 16.38 25.38
C GLY A 146 -6.21 15.33 26.36
N LEU A 147 -6.33 15.59 27.67
CA LEU A 147 -5.92 14.65 28.72
C LEU A 147 -6.73 13.34 28.70
N LEU A 148 -8.04 13.43 28.45
CA LEU A 148 -8.90 12.26 28.29
C LEU A 148 -8.51 11.43 27.06
N LEU A 149 -8.21 12.07 25.92
CA LEU A 149 -7.73 11.39 24.72
C LEU A 149 -6.42 10.64 24.98
N GLU A 150 -5.46 11.26 25.65
CA GLU A 150 -4.15 10.66 25.93
C GLU A 150 -4.24 9.44 26.87
N ARG A 151 -5.15 9.50 27.84
CA ARG A 151 -5.32 8.45 28.87
C ARG A 151 -6.26 7.34 28.44
N LEU A 152 -7.39 7.67 27.82
CA LEU A 152 -8.48 6.75 27.53
C LEU A 152 -8.78 6.58 26.04
N GLY A 153 -8.38 7.50 25.17
CA GLY A 153 -8.83 7.55 23.78
C GLY A 153 -8.53 6.30 22.95
N THR A 154 -7.47 5.56 23.28
CA THR A 154 -7.12 4.32 22.58
C THR A 154 -7.99 3.12 22.99
N LYS A 155 -8.65 3.20 24.16
CA LYS A 155 -9.39 2.12 24.80
C LYS A 155 -10.90 2.43 24.94
N VAL A 156 -11.28 3.69 24.91
CA VAL A 156 -12.67 4.19 24.97
C VAL A 156 -12.90 5.13 23.77
N PRO A 157 -13.27 4.58 22.61
CA PRO A 157 -13.45 5.38 21.39
C PRO A 157 -14.53 6.47 21.50
N GLU A 158 -15.48 6.32 22.43
CA GLU A 158 -16.54 7.29 22.70
C GLU A 158 -15.99 8.64 23.20
N VAL A 159 -14.75 8.67 23.73
CA VAL A 159 -14.03 9.90 24.06
C VAL A 159 -13.82 10.78 22.83
N LEU A 160 -13.79 10.22 21.62
CA LEU A 160 -13.70 11.01 20.38
C LEU A 160 -14.94 11.89 20.17
N LYS A 161 -16.10 11.51 20.70
CA LYS A 161 -17.31 12.35 20.62
C LYS A 161 -17.15 13.65 21.39
N LEU A 162 -16.39 13.65 22.50
CA LEU A 162 -16.08 14.87 23.24
C LEU A 162 -15.27 15.85 22.38
N LEU A 163 -14.29 15.33 21.64
CA LEU A 163 -13.46 16.14 20.76
C LEU A 163 -14.27 16.75 19.61
N ASN A 164 -15.24 16.01 19.07
CA ASN A 164 -16.15 16.54 18.06
C ASN A 164 -17.09 17.64 18.59
N LEU A 165 -17.33 17.70 19.91
CA LEU A 165 -18.07 18.80 20.52
C LEU A 165 -17.17 20.02 20.76
N CYS A 166 -15.88 19.80 21.05
CA CYS A 166 -14.90 20.89 21.16
C CYS A 166 -14.53 21.52 19.82
N ILE A 167 -14.48 20.72 18.75
CA ILE A 167 -13.96 21.13 17.44
C ILE A 167 -15.11 21.22 16.44
N LEU A 168 -15.53 22.46 16.12
CA LEU A 168 -16.62 22.74 15.19
C LEU A 168 -16.23 22.52 13.72
N ASP A 169 -14.98 22.88 13.34
CA ASP A 169 -14.38 22.59 12.04
C ASP A 169 -12.93 22.12 12.20
N PHE A 170 -12.66 20.88 11.77
CA PHE A 170 -11.33 20.29 11.85
C PHE A 170 -10.34 20.97 10.90
N ASN A 171 -10.78 21.48 9.75
CA ASN A 171 -9.88 22.14 8.80
C ASN A 171 -9.38 23.50 9.34
N SER A 172 -10.28 24.30 9.91
CA SER A 172 -9.88 25.55 10.57
C SER A 172 -9.04 25.28 11.82
N PHE A 173 -9.43 24.28 12.64
CA PHE A 173 -8.75 23.94 13.88
C PHE A 173 -7.25 23.72 13.68
N TRP A 174 -6.85 22.93 12.69
CA TRP A 174 -5.44 22.62 12.47
C TRP A 174 -4.64 23.82 11.94
N ASN A 175 -5.28 24.76 11.24
CA ASN A 175 -4.65 25.98 10.72
C ASN A 175 -4.59 27.13 11.74
N GLU A 176 -5.47 27.14 12.75
CA GLU A 176 -5.52 28.18 13.77
C GLU A 176 -4.33 28.12 14.73
N SER A 177 -3.66 29.26 14.94
CA SER A 177 -2.53 29.41 15.88
C SER A 177 -2.98 30.05 17.19
N ASN A 178 -3.75 29.31 18.00
CA ASN A 178 -4.15 29.75 19.35
C ASN A 178 -3.39 28.93 20.41
N ILE A 179 -2.92 29.60 21.47
CA ILE A 179 -2.21 28.97 22.60
C ILE A 179 -3.06 27.83 23.21
N ARG A 180 -4.39 28.00 23.28
CA ARG A 180 -5.32 26.98 23.81
C ARG A 180 -5.47 25.77 22.89
N THR A 181 -5.60 25.99 21.58
CA THR A 181 -5.72 24.89 20.61
C THR A 181 -4.41 24.12 20.43
N ASN A 182 -3.26 24.77 20.66
CA ASN A 182 -1.95 24.14 20.60
C ASN A 182 -1.77 23.00 21.64
N PHE A 183 -2.34 23.14 22.84
CA PHE A 183 -2.28 22.06 23.83
C PHE A 183 -3.07 20.84 23.34
N LEU A 184 -4.31 21.05 22.87
CA LEU A 184 -5.13 19.97 22.33
C LEU A 184 -4.47 19.28 21.11
N LYS A 185 -3.87 20.05 20.20
CA LYS A 185 -3.07 19.53 19.08
C LYS A 185 -1.90 18.67 19.57
N ALA A 186 -1.19 19.13 20.60
CA ALA A 186 -0.08 18.37 21.20
C ALA A 186 -0.57 17.07 21.87
N SER A 187 -1.72 17.09 22.56
CA SER A 187 -2.33 15.89 23.13
C SER A 187 -2.77 14.89 22.05
N ILE A 188 -3.35 15.36 20.95
CA ILE A 188 -3.69 14.51 19.79
C ILE A 188 -2.42 13.88 19.21
N SER A 189 -1.36 14.66 19.02
CA SER A 189 -0.07 14.16 18.53
C SER A 189 0.56 13.13 19.48
N SER A 190 0.56 13.39 20.79
CA SER A 190 1.03 12.42 21.81
C SER A 190 0.24 11.11 21.76
N ALA A 191 -1.10 11.20 21.64
CA ALA A 191 -1.97 10.04 21.51
C ALA A 191 -1.67 9.22 20.24
N LEU A 192 -1.43 9.89 19.11
CA LEU A 192 -1.01 9.23 17.87
C LEU A 192 0.34 8.53 18.01
N VAL A 193 1.34 9.16 18.63
CA VAL A 193 2.65 8.53 18.88
C VAL A 193 2.50 7.28 19.76
N LYS A 194 1.70 7.38 20.82
CA LYS A 194 1.42 6.22 21.70
C LYS A 194 0.72 5.10 20.94
N LEU A 195 -0.24 5.44 20.08
CA LEU A 195 -0.93 4.48 19.23
C LEU A 195 -0.01 3.81 18.22
N ALA A 196 0.89 4.58 17.61
CA ALA A 196 1.89 4.08 16.69
C ALA A 196 2.73 2.99 17.39
N ARG A 197 3.25 3.29 18.59
CA ARG A 197 3.99 2.31 19.40
C ARG A 197 3.17 1.07 19.74
N THR A 198 1.91 1.24 20.12
CA THR A 198 1.04 0.08 20.40
C THR A 198 0.80 -0.77 19.16
N LEU A 199 0.57 -0.16 18.00
CA LEU A 199 0.35 -0.86 16.74
C LEU A 199 1.63 -1.57 16.26
N GLY A 200 2.78 -0.91 16.39
CA GLY A 200 4.09 -1.49 16.11
C GLY A 200 4.38 -2.70 17.00
N ASN A 201 4.14 -2.58 18.31
CA ASN A 201 4.33 -3.67 19.28
C ASN A 201 3.29 -4.78 19.12
N ALA A 202 2.08 -4.48 18.66
CA ALA A 202 1.03 -5.49 18.45
C ALA A 202 1.37 -6.49 17.32
N LYS A 203 2.42 -6.22 16.52
CA LYS A 203 2.97 -7.22 15.59
C LYS A 203 3.50 -8.47 16.30
N SER A 204 3.95 -8.36 17.56
CA SER A 204 4.59 -9.47 18.28
C SER A 204 3.72 -10.16 19.34
N ILE A 205 2.54 -9.62 19.69
CA ILE A 205 1.83 -9.99 20.93
C ILE A 205 0.57 -10.84 20.65
N ASP A 206 -0.39 -10.37 19.84
CA ASP A 206 -1.66 -11.08 19.58
C ASP A 206 -2.43 -10.45 18.39
N ALA A 207 -3.18 -11.25 17.63
CA ALA A 207 -3.94 -10.82 16.45
C ALA A 207 -5.16 -9.96 16.79
N ILE A 208 -5.87 -10.27 17.89
CA ILE A 208 -7.06 -9.51 18.32
C ILE A 208 -6.60 -8.13 18.81
N SER A 209 -5.56 -8.09 19.64
CA SER A 209 -4.98 -6.85 20.16
C SER A 209 -4.48 -5.93 19.03
N ARG A 210 -3.94 -6.51 17.95
CA ARG A 210 -3.54 -5.77 16.75
C ARG A 210 -4.73 -5.17 16.02
N LEU A 211 -5.77 -5.95 15.80
CA LEU A 211 -7.00 -5.47 15.17
C LEU A 211 -7.65 -4.35 15.99
N GLU A 212 -7.71 -4.50 17.32
CA GLU A 212 -8.21 -3.44 18.22
C GLU A 212 -7.40 -2.14 18.05
N ALA A 213 -6.07 -2.23 18.00
CA ALA A 213 -5.22 -1.06 17.76
C ALA A 213 -5.46 -0.44 16.38
N GLN A 214 -5.59 -1.25 15.32
CA GLN A 214 -5.91 -0.78 13.96
C GLN A 214 -7.25 -0.05 13.91
N LEU A 215 -8.29 -0.60 14.55
CA LEU A 215 -9.61 0.03 14.62
C LEU A 215 -9.59 1.34 15.42
N SER A 216 -8.80 1.43 16.49
CA SER A 216 -8.63 2.67 17.25
C SER A 216 -7.94 3.75 16.41
N VAL A 217 -6.88 3.39 15.67
CA VAL A 217 -6.21 4.31 14.74
C VAL A 217 -7.18 4.77 13.65
N TYR A 218 -7.92 3.85 13.03
CA TYR A 218 -8.94 4.17 12.03
C TYR A 218 -9.96 5.19 12.52
N LYS A 219 -10.52 4.99 13.73
CA LYS A 219 -11.51 5.89 14.31
C LYS A 219 -10.93 7.29 14.54
N ILE A 220 -9.69 7.37 15.03
CA ILE A 220 -9.01 8.65 15.28
C ILE A 220 -8.69 9.39 13.99
N LEU A 221 -8.10 8.71 13.01
CA LEU A 221 -7.78 9.32 11.72
C LEU A 221 -9.05 9.88 11.08
N LYS A 222 -10.07 9.04 10.93
CA LYS A 222 -11.34 9.39 10.28
C LYS A 222 -12.09 10.51 11.01
N ALA A 223 -12.01 10.59 12.34
CA ALA A 223 -12.73 11.58 13.11
C ALA A 223 -11.99 12.93 13.22
N LEU A 224 -10.67 12.92 13.38
CA LEU A 224 -9.91 14.12 13.82
C LEU A 224 -8.99 14.74 12.76
N ILE A 225 -8.62 13.98 11.71
CA ILE A 225 -7.53 14.37 10.82
C ILE A 225 -8.03 14.38 9.38
N PRO A 226 -8.30 15.58 8.81
CA PRO A 226 -8.55 15.73 7.39
C PRO A 226 -7.38 15.19 6.54
N LEU A 227 -7.70 14.65 5.35
CA LEU A 227 -6.70 14.03 4.46
C LEU A 227 -5.70 15.05 3.93
N GLU A 228 -6.10 16.31 3.78
CA GLU A 228 -5.32 17.39 3.17
C GLU A 228 -4.09 17.79 4.00
N ILE A 229 -4.18 17.62 5.32
CA ILE A 229 -3.15 18.02 6.29
C ILE A 229 -2.51 16.82 7.00
N SER A 230 -2.88 15.60 6.61
CA SER A 230 -2.43 14.36 7.23
C SER A 230 -0.90 14.28 7.36
N MET A 231 -0.17 14.75 6.33
CA MET A 231 1.29 14.69 6.29
C MET A 231 1.95 15.55 7.38
N THR A 232 1.35 16.69 7.75
CA THR A 232 1.91 17.59 8.76
C THR A 232 1.51 17.19 10.17
N VAL A 233 0.30 16.64 10.32
CA VAL A 233 -0.30 16.31 11.63
C VAL A 233 0.08 14.92 12.11
N VAL A 234 0.07 13.92 11.23
CA VAL A 234 0.32 12.52 11.59
C VAL A 234 1.82 12.34 11.87
N PRO A 235 2.22 11.86 13.07
CA PRO A 235 3.62 11.65 13.39
C PRO A 235 4.30 10.66 12.43
N ARG A 236 5.57 10.89 12.12
CA ARG A 236 6.36 10.05 11.20
C ARG A 236 6.33 8.56 11.55
N GLU A 237 6.44 8.24 12.85
CA GLU A 237 6.37 6.86 13.35
C GLU A 237 5.04 6.18 12.96
N MET A 238 3.92 6.91 13.03
CA MET A 238 2.61 6.40 12.61
C MET A 238 2.55 6.23 11.09
N GLN A 239 3.09 7.19 10.32
CA GLN A 239 3.10 7.10 8.85
C GLN A 239 3.82 5.81 8.38
N GLU A 240 5.00 5.52 8.94
CA GLU A 240 5.78 4.33 8.60
C GLU A 240 5.05 3.02 8.97
N ILE A 241 4.40 2.98 10.13
CA ILE A 241 3.65 1.81 10.59
C ILE A 241 2.41 1.58 9.72
N LEU A 242 1.67 2.64 9.36
CA LEU A 242 0.49 2.54 8.50
C LEU A 242 0.84 1.97 7.12
N THR A 243 1.95 2.42 6.50
CA THR A 243 2.41 1.82 5.24
C THR A 243 2.67 0.33 5.39
N GLY A 244 3.34 -0.09 6.47
CA GLY A 244 3.58 -1.51 6.73
C GLY A 244 2.31 -2.31 7.00
N THR A 245 1.28 -1.69 7.58
CA THR A 245 -0.01 -2.33 7.87
C THR A 245 -0.86 -2.55 6.62
N LEU A 246 -0.65 -1.78 5.55
CA LEU A 246 -1.35 -2.02 4.27
C LEU A 246 -1.05 -3.39 3.64
N LEU A 247 0.11 -3.98 3.96
CA LEU A 247 0.52 -5.30 3.48
C LEU A 247 -0.12 -6.45 4.28
N GLU A 248 -0.89 -6.17 5.33
CA GLU A 248 -1.52 -7.19 6.16
C GLU A 248 -2.79 -7.77 5.48
N SER A 249 -2.74 -9.03 5.06
CA SER A 249 -3.83 -9.70 4.33
C SER A 249 -5.14 -9.75 5.11
N ILE A 250 -5.10 -9.89 6.44
CA ILE A 250 -6.30 -9.95 7.29
C ILE A 250 -7.05 -8.61 7.23
N LEU A 251 -6.34 -7.49 7.25
CA LEU A 251 -6.95 -6.17 7.17
C LEU A 251 -7.62 -5.95 5.82
N TYR A 252 -6.94 -6.34 4.73
CA TYR A 252 -7.47 -6.25 3.38
C TYR A 252 -8.73 -7.10 3.17
N LEU A 253 -8.73 -8.35 3.68
CA LEU A 253 -9.82 -9.31 3.45
C LEU A 253 -11.03 -9.09 4.37
N LEU A 254 -10.82 -8.84 5.66
CA LEU A 254 -11.90 -8.78 6.65
C LEU A 254 -12.39 -7.35 6.94
N PHE A 255 -11.56 -6.33 6.71
CA PHE A 255 -11.87 -4.93 7.04
C PHE A 255 -11.51 -3.98 5.88
N PRO A 256 -12.11 -4.16 4.68
CA PRO A 256 -11.74 -3.40 3.49
C PRO A 256 -11.94 -1.89 3.64
N ASP A 257 -12.93 -1.44 4.42
CA ASP A 257 -13.15 0.00 4.65
C ASP A 257 -12.04 0.64 5.50
N VAL A 258 -11.49 -0.13 6.45
CA VAL A 258 -10.36 0.31 7.27
C VAL A 258 -9.11 0.39 6.39
N HIS A 259 -8.86 -0.67 5.61
CA HIS A 259 -7.76 -0.74 4.66
C HIS A 259 -7.79 0.43 3.66
N LYS A 260 -8.93 0.67 2.98
CA LYS A 260 -9.12 1.77 2.04
C LYS A 260 -8.84 3.14 2.66
N THR A 261 -9.27 3.33 3.90
CA THR A 261 -9.03 4.59 4.62
C THR A 261 -7.54 4.76 4.89
N PHE A 262 -6.85 3.72 5.39
CA PHE A 262 -5.40 3.77 5.58
C PHE A 262 -4.66 4.03 4.27
N LEU A 263 -5.10 3.42 3.16
CA LEU A 263 -4.51 3.65 1.84
C LEU A 263 -4.61 5.13 1.45
N ALA A 264 -5.79 5.74 1.60
CA ALA A 264 -5.98 7.17 1.30
C ALA A 264 -5.06 8.07 2.13
N TYR A 265 -4.83 7.77 3.42
CA TYR A 265 -3.85 8.51 4.22
C TYR A 265 -2.42 8.25 3.73
N VAL A 266 -2.03 7.02 3.45
CA VAL A 266 -0.67 6.68 3.01
C VAL A 266 -0.32 7.33 1.67
N GLU A 267 -1.27 7.42 0.73
CA GLU A 267 -1.07 8.09 -0.56
C GLU A 267 -0.74 9.58 -0.44
N THR A 268 -1.19 10.23 0.64
CA THR A 268 -0.87 11.64 0.92
C THR A 268 0.53 11.85 1.51
N PHE A 269 1.19 10.79 2.00
CA PHE A 269 2.50 10.87 2.62
C PHE A 269 3.61 10.96 1.54
N LYS A 270 4.09 12.17 1.25
CA LYS A 270 5.08 12.44 0.19
C LYS A 270 6.50 11.89 0.44
N TYR A 271 6.77 11.28 1.60
CA TYR A 271 8.11 10.83 1.97
C TYR A 271 8.55 9.55 1.22
N GLN A 272 7.60 8.75 0.72
CA GLN A 272 7.88 7.56 -0.08
C GLN A 272 7.40 7.81 -1.51
N LYS A 273 8.31 8.15 -2.44
CA LYS A 273 7.98 8.31 -3.86
C LYS A 273 7.35 7.03 -4.45
N GLU A 274 7.73 5.88 -3.92
CA GLU A 274 7.17 4.56 -4.23
C GLU A 274 6.89 3.85 -2.90
N THR A 275 5.63 3.51 -2.67
CA THR A 275 5.22 2.72 -1.52
C THR A 275 5.29 1.25 -1.92
N VAL A 276 5.94 0.40 -1.13
CA VAL A 276 6.01 -1.06 -1.32
C VAL A 276 4.63 -1.70 -1.59
N TYR A 277 3.56 -1.08 -1.07
CA TYR A 277 2.19 -1.49 -1.34
C TYR A 277 1.79 -1.42 -2.82
N LYS A 278 2.26 -0.42 -3.58
CA LYS A 278 1.94 -0.28 -5.01
C LYS A 278 2.55 -1.42 -5.82
N ASP A 279 3.80 -1.78 -5.51
CA ASP A 279 4.47 -2.91 -6.15
C ASP A 279 3.72 -4.22 -5.83
N TYR A 280 3.29 -4.39 -4.57
CA TYR A 280 2.49 -5.55 -4.15
C TYR A 280 1.13 -5.61 -4.88
N GLU A 281 0.45 -4.47 -5.03
CA GLU A 281 -0.80 -4.36 -5.77
C GLU A 281 -0.61 -4.64 -7.26
N GLU A 282 0.48 -4.16 -7.86
CA GLU A 282 0.84 -4.43 -9.25
C GLU A 282 1.10 -5.92 -9.49
N VAL A 283 1.85 -6.57 -8.61
CA VAL A 283 2.07 -8.02 -8.64
C VAL A 283 0.73 -8.77 -8.49
N GLY A 284 -0.14 -8.35 -7.56
CA GLY A 284 -1.47 -8.92 -7.38
C GLY A 284 -2.32 -8.85 -8.66
N LYS A 285 -2.40 -7.67 -9.29
CA LYS A 285 -3.07 -7.47 -10.58
C LYS A 285 -2.45 -8.30 -11.70
N SER A 286 -1.13 -8.47 -11.67
CA SER A 286 -0.40 -9.30 -12.63
C SER A 286 -0.76 -10.78 -12.51
N LEU A 287 -0.84 -11.30 -11.28
CA LEU A 287 -1.28 -12.66 -10.99
C LEU A 287 -2.75 -12.89 -11.40
N GLU A 288 -3.63 -11.94 -11.11
CA GLU A 288 -5.02 -11.98 -11.57
C GLU A 288 -5.12 -12.00 -13.10
N ALA A 289 -4.33 -11.16 -13.78
CA ALA A 289 -4.27 -11.15 -15.24
C ALA A 289 -3.77 -12.50 -15.80
N GLY A 290 -2.75 -13.10 -15.19
CA GLY A 290 -2.23 -14.42 -15.58
C GLY A 290 -3.25 -15.54 -15.39
N ALA A 291 -3.95 -15.56 -14.26
CA ALA A 291 -5.03 -16.52 -14.01
C ALA A 291 -6.20 -16.32 -14.98
N TYR A 292 -6.58 -15.07 -15.26
CA TYR A 292 -7.62 -14.75 -16.21
C TYR A 292 -7.27 -15.21 -17.63
N PHE A 293 -6.02 -14.97 -18.07
CA PHE A 293 -5.49 -15.43 -19.35
C PHE A 293 -5.57 -16.95 -19.51
N GLN A 294 -5.15 -17.71 -18.48
CA GLN A 294 -5.18 -19.18 -18.50
C GLN A 294 -6.60 -19.74 -18.60
N ASN A 295 -7.56 -19.11 -17.91
CA ASN A 295 -8.93 -19.62 -17.86
C ASN A 295 -9.74 -19.26 -19.11
N HIS A 296 -9.44 -18.15 -19.80
CA HIS A 296 -10.24 -17.63 -20.91
C HIS A 296 -9.49 -17.59 -22.25
N THR A 297 -8.39 -18.34 -22.40
CA THR A 297 -7.50 -18.30 -23.57
C THR A 297 -8.25 -18.44 -24.92
N THR A 298 -9.33 -19.22 -24.96
CA THR A 298 -10.08 -19.50 -26.20
C THR A 298 -11.17 -18.47 -26.54
N GLU A 299 -11.54 -17.61 -25.59
CA GLU A 299 -12.68 -16.68 -25.71
C GLU A 299 -12.24 -15.23 -26.00
N LEU A 300 -10.96 -14.92 -25.77
CA LEU A 300 -10.44 -13.55 -25.84
C LEU A 300 -10.11 -13.12 -27.27
N ASN A 301 -10.34 -11.84 -27.56
CA ASN A 301 -9.82 -11.24 -28.78
C ASN A 301 -8.31 -10.97 -28.67
N LEU A 302 -7.62 -10.77 -29.81
CA LEU A 302 -6.16 -10.58 -29.80
C LEU A 302 -5.71 -9.35 -29.02
N ASN A 303 -6.49 -8.26 -29.05
CA ASN A 303 -6.16 -7.04 -28.33
C ASN A 303 -6.19 -7.27 -26.81
N GLU A 304 -7.20 -8.01 -26.34
CA GLU A 304 -7.34 -8.45 -24.95
C GLU A 304 -6.22 -9.41 -24.58
N VAL A 305 -5.89 -10.39 -25.44
CA VAL A 305 -4.76 -11.30 -25.25
C VAL A 305 -3.45 -10.54 -25.04
N LEU A 306 -3.13 -9.60 -25.93
CA LEU A 306 -1.90 -8.80 -25.83
C LEU A 306 -1.88 -7.96 -24.55
N LYS A 307 -3.00 -7.30 -24.24
CA LYS A 307 -3.11 -6.44 -23.05
C LYS A 307 -2.99 -7.24 -21.75
N ILE A 308 -3.75 -8.32 -21.62
CA ILE A 308 -3.79 -9.16 -20.40
C ILE A 308 -2.44 -9.86 -20.23
N PHE A 309 -1.89 -10.43 -21.30
CA PHE A 309 -0.61 -11.13 -21.21
C PHE A 309 0.52 -10.18 -20.83
N LYS A 310 0.55 -8.97 -21.42
CA LYS A 310 1.50 -7.92 -21.01
C LYS A 310 1.37 -7.58 -19.53
N SER A 311 0.14 -7.42 -19.02
CA SER A 311 -0.11 -7.18 -17.60
C SER A 311 0.28 -8.35 -16.70
N SER A 312 0.30 -9.59 -17.21
CA SER A 312 0.70 -10.79 -16.44
C SER A 312 2.20 -11.06 -16.39
N LEU A 313 3.03 -10.30 -17.11
CA LEU A 313 4.46 -10.60 -17.25
C LEU A 313 5.22 -10.60 -15.92
N ILE A 314 4.90 -9.68 -15.02
CA ILE A 314 5.53 -9.59 -13.69
C ILE A 314 5.17 -10.83 -12.85
N GLY A 315 3.92 -11.29 -12.94
CA GLY A 315 3.39 -12.44 -12.21
C GLY A 315 4.01 -13.79 -12.61
N LEU A 316 4.59 -13.89 -13.82
CA LEU A 316 5.17 -15.14 -14.36
C LEU A 316 6.23 -15.76 -13.43
N GLU A 317 7.12 -14.92 -12.90
CA GLU A 317 8.21 -15.36 -12.01
C GLU A 317 7.67 -15.92 -10.66
N PHE A 318 6.48 -15.47 -10.25
CA PHE A 318 5.86 -15.87 -8.98
C PHE A 318 5.05 -17.15 -9.11
N HIS A 319 4.20 -17.27 -10.14
CA HIS A 319 3.33 -18.44 -10.30
C HIS A 319 4.00 -19.60 -11.07
N GLN A 320 5.15 -19.36 -11.71
CA GLN A 320 6.03 -20.37 -12.37
C GLN A 320 5.32 -21.28 -13.40
N GLN A 321 4.25 -20.78 -14.01
CA GLN A 321 3.40 -21.56 -14.89
C GLN A 321 3.72 -21.18 -16.34
N TYR A 322 4.91 -21.55 -16.79
CA TYR A 322 5.52 -21.10 -18.05
C TYR A 322 4.82 -21.59 -19.32
N ARG A 323 3.91 -22.58 -19.20
CA ARG A 323 3.11 -23.11 -20.32
C ARG A 323 2.29 -22.03 -21.04
N ILE A 324 2.03 -20.90 -20.38
CA ILE A 324 1.31 -19.78 -21.00
C ILE A 324 2.10 -19.10 -22.13
N ILE A 325 3.44 -19.21 -22.13
CA ILE A 325 4.31 -18.61 -23.15
C ILE A 325 4.12 -19.29 -24.52
N PRO A 326 4.25 -20.63 -24.66
CA PRO A 326 3.96 -21.31 -25.92
C PRO A 326 2.55 -21.03 -26.44
N VAL A 327 1.56 -20.98 -25.55
CA VAL A 327 0.16 -20.72 -25.90
C VAL A 327 -0.01 -19.30 -26.45
N PHE A 328 0.61 -18.31 -25.82
CA PHE A 328 0.65 -16.94 -26.34
C PHE A 328 1.31 -16.86 -27.72
N ILE A 329 2.46 -17.51 -27.90
CA ILE A 329 3.20 -17.52 -29.17
C ILE A 329 2.38 -18.19 -30.28
N ASP A 330 1.72 -19.32 -30.03
CA ASP A 330 0.88 -19.96 -31.05
C ASP A 330 -0.33 -19.08 -31.41
N MET A 331 -0.95 -18.38 -30.44
CA MET A 331 -2.04 -17.45 -30.73
C MET A 331 -1.63 -16.29 -31.64
N ILE A 332 -0.49 -15.63 -31.38
CA ILE A 332 -0.01 -14.54 -32.25
C ILE A 332 0.39 -15.06 -33.62
N THR A 333 0.98 -16.26 -33.69
CA THR A 333 1.47 -16.84 -34.96
C THR A 333 0.33 -17.45 -35.80
N SER A 334 -0.79 -17.83 -35.17
CA SER A 334 -1.97 -18.35 -35.84
C SER A 334 -2.62 -17.33 -36.78
N LYS A 335 -2.41 -16.03 -36.52
CA LYS A 335 -2.97 -14.92 -37.28
C LYS A 335 -2.02 -14.55 -38.42
N TYR A 336 -2.60 -14.34 -39.60
CA TYR A 336 -1.82 -14.07 -40.81
C TYR A 336 -1.20 -12.68 -40.78
N GLU A 337 -1.95 -11.66 -40.39
CA GLU A 337 -1.47 -10.27 -40.26
C GLU A 337 -1.97 -9.67 -38.94
N LEU A 338 -1.06 -9.00 -38.23
CA LEU A 338 -1.34 -8.21 -37.04
C LEU A 338 -1.47 -6.74 -37.42
N GLU A 339 -2.35 -6.01 -36.74
CA GLU A 339 -2.38 -4.54 -36.84
C GLU A 339 -1.07 -3.94 -36.30
N VAL A 340 -0.71 -2.72 -36.74
CA VAL A 340 0.56 -2.08 -36.34
C VAL A 340 0.71 -1.99 -34.82
N SER A 341 -0.34 -1.56 -34.12
CA SER A 341 -0.36 -1.46 -32.65
C SER A 341 -0.25 -2.83 -31.95
N GLN A 342 -0.88 -3.86 -32.53
CA GLN A 342 -0.80 -5.24 -32.03
C GLN A 342 0.61 -5.79 -32.20
N LEU A 343 1.23 -5.52 -33.36
CA LEU A 343 2.58 -5.95 -33.68
C LEU A 343 3.60 -5.31 -32.73
N GLU A 344 3.51 -4.00 -32.50
CA GLU A 344 4.41 -3.29 -31.56
C GLU A 344 4.32 -3.87 -30.15
N THR A 345 3.09 -4.14 -29.67
CA THR A 345 2.86 -4.75 -28.36
C THR A 345 3.41 -6.17 -28.28
N ALA A 346 3.20 -6.98 -29.33
CA ALA A 346 3.73 -8.34 -29.39
C ALA A 346 5.27 -8.37 -29.41
N GLN A 347 5.90 -7.46 -30.17
CA GLN A 347 7.35 -7.32 -30.22
C GLN A 347 7.92 -6.89 -28.86
N GLU A 348 7.26 -5.97 -28.16
CA GLU A 348 7.67 -5.55 -26.81
C GLU A 348 7.60 -6.71 -25.81
N ILE A 349 6.48 -7.46 -25.80
CA ILE A 349 6.31 -8.64 -24.94
C ILE A 349 7.42 -9.67 -25.20
N ILE A 350 7.70 -9.96 -26.47
CA ILE A 350 8.67 -11.00 -26.85
C ILE A 350 10.09 -10.59 -26.46
N VAL A 351 10.45 -9.32 -26.58
CA VAL A 351 11.75 -8.83 -26.10
C VAL A 351 11.84 -8.99 -24.58
N ILE A 352 10.80 -8.62 -23.81
CA ILE A 352 10.80 -8.77 -22.35
C ILE A 352 10.97 -10.24 -21.94
N LEU A 353 10.29 -11.16 -22.64
CA LEU A 353 10.39 -12.59 -22.38
C LEU A 353 11.79 -13.15 -22.71
N LEU A 354 12.38 -12.74 -23.84
CA LEU A 354 13.73 -13.17 -24.24
C LEU A 354 14.82 -12.63 -23.31
N SER A 355 14.62 -11.43 -22.75
CA SER A 355 15.55 -10.75 -21.85
C SER A 355 15.25 -10.96 -20.35
N SER A 356 14.41 -11.94 -20.00
CA SER A 356 13.99 -12.16 -18.61
C SER A 356 15.16 -12.60 -17.71
N SER A 357 15.15 -12.22 -16.43
CA SER A 357 16.11 -12.74 -15.46
C SER A 357 15.91 -14.23 -15.14
N ASP A 358 14.68 -14.75 -15.25
CA ASP A 358 14.34 -16.14 -14.98
C ASP A 358 14.77 -17.04 -16.15
N ASP A 359 15.64 -18.02 -15.87
CA ASP A 359 16.16 -18.96 -16.84
C ASP A 359 15.07 -19.86 -17.46
N HIS A 360 14.01 -20.18 -16.72
CA HIS A 360 12.88 -20.97 -17.23
C HIS A 360 12.02 -20.17 -18.20
N ILE A 361 11.77 -18.89 -17.92
CA ILE A 361 11.05 -17.97 -18.83
C ILE A 361 11.83 -17.84 -20.13
N LYS A 362 13.14 -17.55 -20.04
CA LYS A 362 14.02 -17.47 -21.21
C LYS A 362 13.98 -18.76 -22.01
N SER A 363 14.26 -19.90 -21.37
CA SER A 363 14.33 -21.21 -22.02
C SER A 363 13.03 -21.55 -22.76
N SER A 364 11.87 -21.41 -22.10
CA SER A 364 10.56 -21.67 -22.71
C SER A 364 10.24 -20.72 -23.87
N THR A 365 10.69 -19.45 -23.78
CA THR A 365 10.50 -18.46 -24.84
C THR A 365 11.35 -18.78 -26.06
N TYR A 366 12.64 -19.09 -25.88
CA TYR A 366 13.54 -19.46 -26.98
C TYR A 366 13.07 -20.75 -27.68
N GLU A 367 12.65 -21.75 -26.91
CA GLU A 367 12.08 -22.99 -27.44
C GLU A 367 10.83 -22.71 -28.29
N SER A 368 9.84 -22.00 -27.74
CA SER A 368 8.58 -21.68 -28.42
C SER A 368 8.80 -20.83 -29.69
N CYS A 369 9.70 -19.86 -29.63
CA CYS A 369 10.11 -19.06 -30.79
C CYS A 369 10.79 -19.93 -31.85
N CYS A 370 11.67 -20.84 -31.47
CA CYS A 370 12.33 -21.76 -32.38
C CYS A 370 11.33 -22.72 -33.04
N GLU A 371 10.36 -23.24 -32.30
CA GLU A 371 9.27 -24.05 -32.84
C GLU A 371 8.41 -23.25 -33.84
N ALA A 372 8.04 -22.02 -33.50
CA ALA A 372 7.28 -21.15 -34.40
C ALA A 372 8.06 -20.87 -35.70
N VAL A 373 9.34 -20.47 -35.61
CA VAL A 373 10.19 -20.22 -36.79
C VAL A 373 10.37 -21.50 -37.60
N SER A 374 10.60 -22.65 -36.96
CA SER A 374 10.73 -23.94 -37.65
C SER A 374 9.44 -24.38 -38.35
N LYS A 375 8.28 -24.08 -37.77
CA LYS A 375 6.95 -24.38 -38.34
C LYS A 375 6.69 -23.64 -39.65
N TYR A 376 7.21 -22.41 -39.81
CA TYR A 376 6.93 -21.56 -40.97
C TYR A 376 8.12 -21.41 -41.95
N LEU A 377 9.36 -21.49 -41.47
CA LEU A 377 10.59 -21.39 -42.29
C LEU A 377 11.33 -22.72 -42.44
N GLY A 378 10.78 -23.82 -41.91
CA GLY A 378 11.37 -25.15 -42.02
C GLY A 378 11.40 -25.71 -43.44
N PRO A 379 12.21 -26.76 -43.67
CA PRO A 379 12.46 -27.33 -45.01
C PRO A 379 11.20 -27.86 -45.71
N ASP A 380 10.20 -28.27 -44.94
CA ASP A 380 8.95 -28.86 -45.46
C ASP A 380 8.00 -27.83 -46.09
N LYS A 381 8.30 -26.52 -45.99
CA LYS A 381 7.42 -25.42 -46.42
C LYS A 381 7.77 -24.78 -47.76
N CYS A 382 8.81 -25.25 -48.46
CA CYS A 382 9.18 -24.77 -49.81
C CYS A 382 8.06 -24.87 -50.87
N LEU A 383 6.96 -25.56 -50.59
CA LEU A 383 5.82 -25.76 -51.50
C LEU A 383 4.59 -24.87 -51.18
N SER A 384 4.61 -24.12 -50.08
CA SER A 384 3.53 -23.23 -49.64
C SER A 384 3.56 -21.90 -50.41
N LYS A 385 2.40 -21.38 -50.86
CA LYS A 385 2.28 -20.07 -51.54
C LYS A 385 2.09 -18.89 -50.57
N ASP A 386 1.83 -19.17 -49.30
CA ASP A 386 1.62 -18.13 -48.29
C ASP A 386 2.97 -17.55 -47.84
N ASP A 387 3.04 -16.23 -47.68
CA ASP A 387 4.22 -15.56 -47.15
C ASP A 387 4.35 -15.81 -45.64
N PRO A 388 5.38 -16.55 -45.17
CA PRO A 388 5.54 -16.86 -43.76
C PRO A 388 5.98 -15.67 -42.90
N LEU A 389 6.49 -14.58 -43.50
CA LEU A 389 7.08 -13.47 -42.75
C LEU A 389 6.05 -12.69 -41.94
N SER A 390 4.83 -12.56 -42.45
CA SER A 390 3.74 -11.84 -41.78
C SER A 390 3.42 -12.45 -40.41
N ARG A 391 3.45 -13.78 -40.32
CA ARG A 391 3.22 -14.55 -39.10
C ARG A 391 4.38 -14.49 -38.11
N LEU A 392 5.60 -14.26 -38.59
CA LEU A 392 6.82 -14.17 -37.78
C LEU A 392 7.26 -12.73 -37.51
N SER A 393 6.43 -11.74 -37.87
CA SER A 393 6.79 -10.32 -37.70
C SER A 393 7.02 -9.91 -36.23
N PHE A 394 6.50 -10.68 -35.27
CA PHE A 394 6.74 -10.44 -33.84
C PHE A 394 8.20 -10.71 -33.42
N ILE A 395 8.88 -11.67 -34.04
CA ILE A 395 10.28 -12.01 -33.73
C ILE A 395 11.27 -11.32 -34.68
N ILE A 396 10.81 -10.99 -35.90
CA ILE A 396 11.62 -10.33 -36.93
C ILE A 396 11.57 -8.81 -36.71
N ASN A 397 12.28 -8.37 -35.68
CA ASN A 397 12.50 -6.96 -35.39
C ASN A 397 13.91 -6.76 -34.82
N THR A 398 14.48 -5.58 -35.05
CA THR A 398 15.85 -5.25 -34.63
C THR A 398 16.11 -5.54 -33.14
N LYS A 399 15.16 -5.28 -32.23
CA LYS A 399 15.36 -5.50 -30.78
C LYS A 399 15.45 -6.99 -30.43
N ALA A 400 14.49 -7.79 -30.89
CA ALA A 400 14.49 -9.23 -30.65
C ALA A 400 15.67 -9.93 -31.32
N LEU A 401 16.02 -9.53 -32.55
CA LEU A 401 17.20 -10.07 -33.23
C LEU A 401 18.51 -9.70 -32.51
N THR A 402 18.62 -8.47 -32.00
CA THR A 402 19.79 -8.08 -31.19
C THR A 402 19.89 -8.94 -29.95
N GLU A 403 18.77 -9.18 -29.24
CA GLU A 403 18.74 -10.04 -28.06
C GLU A 403 19.19 -11.47 -28.37
N ILE A 404 18.65 -12.07 -29.44
CA ILE A 404 18.99 -13.44 -29.87
C ILE A 404 20.47 -13.55 -30.26
N VAL A 405 21.01 -12.56 -30.97
CA VAL A 405 22.41 -12.56 -31.42
C VAL A 405 23.37 -12.31 -30.26
N SER A 406 23.09 -11.31 -29.43
CA SER A 406 24.01 -10.88 -28.37
C SER A 406 23.97 -11.80 -27.15
N PHE A 407 22.78 -12.23 -26.73
CA PHE A 407 22.58 -13.00 -25.49
C PHE A 407 22.14 -14.44 -25.75
N GLY A 408 21.35 -14.69 -26.79
CA GLY A 408 20.93 -16.06 -27.15
C GLY A 408 22.12 -16.94 -27.55
N LEU A 409 22.94 -16.50 -28.51
CA LEU A 409 24.11 -17.26 -28.99
C LEU A 409 25.19 -17.47 -27.92
N THR A 410 25.36 -16.51 -27.01
CA THR A 410 26.39 -16.51 -25.96
C THR A 410 25.88 -17.06 -24.63
N SER A 411 24.64 -17.54 -24.59
CA SER A 411 24.02 -18.07 -23.37
C SER A 411 24.85 -19.20 -22.75
N SER A 412 24.91 -19.24 -21.42
CA SER A 412 25.48 -20.35 -20.66
C SER A 412 24.67 -21.64 -20.81
N ASP A 413 23.38 -21.54 -21.13
CA ASP A 413 22.53 -22.68 -21.46
C ASP A 413 22.72 -23.09 -22.93
N ILE A 414 23.24 -24.31 -23.09
CA ILE A 414 23.51 -24.94 -24.38
C ILE A 414 22.23 -25.05 -25.22
N GLN A 415 21.05 -25.26 -24.62
CA GLN A 415 19.80 -25.37 -25.37
C GLN A 415 19.36 -24.02 -25.93
N ILE A 416 19.45 -22.96 -25.13
CA ILE A 416 19.17 -21.59 -25.59
C ILE A 416 20.07 -21.22 -26.76
N SER A 417 21.37 -21.49 -26.65
CA SER A 417 22.33 -21.24 -27.73
C SER A 417 21.97 -22.02 -29.01
N LYS A 418 21.56 -23.29 -28.90
CA LYS A 418 21.11 -24.10 -30.06
C LYS A 418 19.82 -23.58 -30.69
N TRP A 419 18.83 -23.19 -29.90
CA TRP A 419 17.59 -22.60 -30.42
C TRP A 419 17.86 -21.27 -31.11
N ALA A 420 18.69 -20.40 -30.53
CA ALA A 420 19.13 -19.17 -31.17
C ALA A 420 19.88 -19.42 -32.49
N GLU A 421 20.81 -20.39 -32.52
CA GLU A 421 21.52 -20.79 -33.73
C GLU A 421 20.55 -21.24 -34.84
N THR A 422 19.55 -22.03 -34.45
CA THR A 422 18.52 -22.56 -35.37
C THR A 422 17.64 -21.47 -35.92
N ILE A 423 17.11 -20.57 -35.06
CA ILE A 423 16.30 -19.42 -35.45
C ILE A 423 17.02 -18.57 -36.50
N LEU A 424 18.26 -18.15 -36.19
CA LEU A 424 19.04 -17.30 -37.07
C LEU A 424 19.40 -18.00 -38.38
N THR A 425 19.74 -19.29 -38.33
CA THR A 425 20.05 -20.06 -39.54
C THR A 425 18.85 -20.15 -40.48
N LEU A 426 17.65 -20.40 -39.94
CA LEU A 426 16.42 -20.47 -40.74
C LEU A 426 16.07 -19.11 -41.33
N ILE A 427 16.20 -18.03 -40.55
CA ILE A 427 15.96 -16.66 -41.03
C ILE A 427 16.93 -16.30 -42.16
N LEU A 428 18.22 -16.63 -42.07
CA LEU A 428 19.19 -16.33 -43.13
C LEU A 428 18.95 -17.14 -44.43
N LYS A 429 18.36 -18.34 -44.31
CA LYS A 429 18.12 -19.24 -45.46
C LYS A 429 16.73 -19.09 -46.09
N CYS A 430 15.84 -18.29 -45.51
CA CYS A 430 14.44 -18.24 -45.92
C CYS A 430 14.17 -17.50 -47.24
N GLN A 431 15.19 -16.97 -47.92
CA GLN A 431 15.02 -16.18 -49.15
C GLN A 431 14.09 -16.85 -50.18
N MET A 432 14.27 -18.16 -50.41
CA MET A 432 13.50 -18.90 -51.41
C MET A 432 12.02 -19.09 -51.05
N LEU A 433 11.64 -18.79 -49.81
CA LEU A 433 10.27 -18.90 -49.27
C LEU A 433 9.51 -17.58 -49.30
N LEU A 434 10.21 -16.45 -49.50
CA LEU A 434 9.65 -15.11 -49.33
C LEU A 434 9.36 -14.43 -50.66
N ILE A 435 8.29 -13.63 -50.68
CA ILE A 435 8.06 -12.67 -51.75
C ILE A 435 9.05 -11.50 -51.65
N ALA A 436 9.31 -10.84 -52.79
CA ALA A 436 10.32 -9.78 -52.88
C ALA A 436 10.14 -8.65 -51.85
N GLN A 437 8.91 -8.20 -51.60
CA GLN A 437 8.62 -7.14 -50.63
C GLN A 437 8.99 -7.53 -49.19
N SER A 438 8.66 -8.75 -48.80
CA SER A 438 8.94 -9.30 -47.47
C SER A 438 10.43 -9.59 -47.29
N TRP A 439 11.10 -10.03 -48.35
CA TRP A 439 12.56 -10.13 -48.36
C TRP A 439 13.23 -8.77 -48.10
N THR A 440 12.79 -7.70 -48.77
CA THR A 440 13.35 -6.35 -48.53
C THR A 440 13.16 -5.90 -47.09
N ARG A 441 11.99 -6.16 -46.49
CA ARG A 441 11.73 -5.83 -45.07
C ARG A 441 12.65 -6.61 -44.14
N LEU A 442 12.79 -7.92 -44.35
CA LEU A 442 13.66 -8.77 -43.55
C LEU A 442 15.13 -8.32 -43.66
N VAL A 443 15.60 -8.02 -44.88
CA VAL A 443 16.94 -7.49 -45.11
C VAL A 443 17.16 -6.17 -44.38
N GLY A 444 16.15 -5.29 -44.35
CA GLY A 444 16.19 -4.06 -43.57
C GLY A 444 16.46 -4.31 -42.08
N GLU A 445 15.69 -5.21 -41.46
CA GLU A 445 15.88 -5.59 -40.05
C GLU A 445 17.18 -6.37 -39.81
N LEU A 446 17.61 -7.22 -40.74
CA LEU A 446 18.89 -7.94 -40.64
C LEU A 446 20.08 -7.00 -40.77
N SER A 447 19.98 -5.96 -41.59
CA SER A 447 21.08 -5.02 -41.83
C SER A 447 21.54 -4.30 -40.56
N SER A 448 20.62 -4.07 -39.61
CA SER A 448 20.91 -3.42 -38.32
C SER A 448 21.70 -4.33 -37.38
N VAL A 449 21.46 -5.65 -37.44
CA VAL A 449 22.11 -6.67 -36.58
C VAL A 449 23.26 -7.40 -37.27
N LEU A 450 23.43 -7.24 -38.58
CA LEU A 450 24.47 -7.90 -39.37
C LEU A 450 25.89 -7.71 -38.81
N PRO A 451 26.30 -6.52 -38.35
CA PRO A 451 27.64 -6.35 -37.77
C PRO A 451 27.90 -7.23 -36.54
N LEU A 452 26.85 -7.52 -35.76
CA LEU A 452 26.90 -8.41 -34.60
C LEU A 452 26.92 -9.87 -35.03
N LEU A 453 26.10 -10.25 -36.02
CA LEU A 453 26.09 -11.59 -36.60
C LEU A 453 27.45 -11.98 -37.17
N GLN A 454 28.12 -11.07 -37.87
CA GLN A 454 29.45 -11.31 -38.44
C GLN A 454 30.50 -11.69 -37.40
N ALA A 455 30.33 -11.36 -36.11
CA ALA A 455 31.24 -11.81 -35.06
C ALA A 455 31.22 -13.34 -34.84
N PHE A 456 30.14 -14.01 -35.26
CA PHE A 456 29.95 -15.46 -35.14
C PHE A 456 30.27 -16.22 -36.44
N SER A 457 30.91 -15.57 -37.40
CA SER A 457 31.31 -16.22 -38.65
C SER A 457 32.40 -17.27 -38.37
N SER A 458 32.10 -18.54 -38.68
CA SER A 458 33.00 -19.67 -38.41
C SER A 458 32.75 -20.80 -39.41
N GLN A 459 33.79 -21.53 -39.80
CA GLN A 459 33.64 -22.71 -40.65
C GLN A 459 33.08 -23.93 -39.88
N HIS A 460 33.12 -23.91 -38.55
CA HIS A 460 32.78 -25.07 -37.73
C HIS A 460 31.28 -25.17 -37.42
N SER A 461 30.58 -24.05 -37.23
CA SER A 461 29.14 -24.02 -36.95
C SER A 461 28.29 -23.91 -38.23
N VAL A 462 27.04 -24.37 -38.18
CA VAL A 462 26.11 -24.29 -39.33
C VAL A 462 25.73 -22.84 -39.58
N LEU A 463 25.46 -22.08 -38.50
CA LEU A 463 25.20 -20.66 -38.58
C LEU A 463 26.41 -19.90 -39.13
N GLY A 464 27.61 -20.18 -38.63
CA GLY A 464 28.83 -19.52 -39.07
C GLY A 464 29.09 -19.69 -40.57
N ARG A 465 28.91 -20.90 -41.11
CA ARG A 465 29.01 -21.16 -42.55
C ARG A 465 27.92 -20.43 -43.34
N THR A 466 26.71 -20.35 -42.78
CA THR A 466 25.60 -19.62 -43.40
C THR A 466 25.94 -18.13 -43.46
N ILE A 467 26.49 -17.54 -42.40
CA ILE A 467 26.94 -16.14 -42.38
C ILE A 467 28.08 -15.92 -43.39
N ILE A 468 29.07 -16.81 -43.47
CA ILE A 468 30.11 -16.73 -44.50
C ILE A 468 29.51 -16.74 -45.89
N SER A 469 28.53 -17.62 -46.16
CA SER A 469 27.87 -17.66 -47.47
C SER A 469 27.10 -16.38 -47.79
N THR A 470 26.60 -15.65 -46.78
CA THR A 470 25.96 -14.34 -47.00
C THR A 470 26.95 -13.23 -47.36
N LEU A 471 28.25 -13.41 -47.09
CA LEU A 471 29.33 -12.46 -47.40
C LEU A 471 29.97 -12.72 -48.77
N ASP A 472 29.58 -13.80 -49.45
CA ASP A 472 29.98 -14.05 -50.84
C ASP A 472 29.50 -12.88 -51.73
N PRO A 473 30.34 -12.30 -52.60
CA PRO A 473 29.96 -11.16 -53.45
C PRO A 473 28.68 -11.37 -54.28
N ASP A 474 28.35 -12.61 -54.64
CA ASP A 474 27.13 -12.89 -55.41
C ASP A 474 25.88 -12.97 -54.51
N MET A 475 26.02 -13.50 -53.29
CA MET A 475 24.94 -13.51 -52.28
C MET A 475 24.76 -12.14 -51.59
N ALA A 476 25.84 -11.37 -51.45
CA ALA A 476 25.81 -10.04 -50.86
C ALA A 476 25.00 -9.05 -51.71
N LYS A 477 25.06 -9.17 -53.04
CA LYS A 477 24.22 -8.40 -53.97
C LYS A 477 22.73 -8.71 -53.79
N ILE A 478 22.40 -9.97 -53.49
CA ILE A 478 21.04 -10.45 -53.25
C ILE A 478 20.49 -9.95 -51.90
N LEU A 479 21.36 -9.84 -50.89
CA LEU A 479 21.07 -9.26 -49.59
C LEU A 479 21.17 -7.73 -49.56
N HIS A 480 21.40 -7.08 -50.70
CA HIS A 480 21.61 -5.63 -50.81
C HIS A 480 22.67 -5.08 -49.85
N LEU A 481 23.70 -5.88 -49.55
CA LEU A 481 24.80 -5.46 -48.69
C LEU A 481 25.69 -4.48 -49.46
N ASN A 482 26.11 -3.41 -48.79
CA ASN A 482 27.09 -2.48 -49.37
C ASN A 482 28.48 -3.13 -49.44
N ASP A 483 29.29 -2.77 -50.43
CA ASP A 483 30.66 -3.26 -50.63
C ASP A 483 31.51 -3.10 -49.36
N MET A 484 31.28 -2.03 -48.58
CA MET A 484 31.94 -1.81 -47.30
C MET A 484 31.57 -2.85 -46.24
N GLN A 485 30.31 -3.33 -46.19
CA GLN A 485 29.88 -4.36 -45.25
C GLN A 485 30.45 -5.73 -45.61
N VAL A 486 30.52 -6.01 -46.92
CA VAL A 486 31.17 -7.21 -47.48
C VAL A 486 32.66 -7.20 -47.17
N LEU A 487 33.33 -6.08 -47.43
CA LEU A 487 34.75 -5.90 -47.12
C LEU A 487 35.02 -6.04 -45.63
N THR A 488 34.22 -5.41 -44.78
CA THR A 488 34.40 -5.48 -43.31
C THR A 488 34.17 -6.90 -42.79
N GLY A 489 33.16 -7.60 -43.31
CA GLY A 489 32.91 -9.01 -42.98
C GLY A 489 34.06 -9.93 -43.41
N ASN A 490 34.55 -9.77 -44.64
CA ASN A 490 35.68 -10.54 -45.16
C ASN A 490 37.00 -10.22 -44.44
N LEU A 491 37.21 -8.96 -44.01
CA LEU A 491 38.34 -8.60 -43.18
C LEU A 491 38.26 -9.27 -41.79
N ARG A 492 37.09 -9.30 -41.17
CA ARG A 492 36.90 -10.01 -39.89
C ARG A 492 37.18 -11.50 -40.02
N LEU A 493 36.74 -12.12 -41.11
CA LEU A 493 37.04 -13.52 -41.44
C LEU A 493 38.53 -13.79 -41.66
N LEU A 494 39.27 -12.83 -42.21
CA LEU A 494 40.72 -12.94 -42.38
C LEU A 494 41.46 -12.96 -41.03
N PHE A 495 40.92 -12.26 -40.02
CA PHE A 495 41.56 -12.05 -38.71
C PHE A 495 40.96 -12.89 -37.56
N SER A 496 39.88 -13.63 -37.80
CA SER A 496 39.32 -14.63 -36.89
C SER A 496 40.05 -15.97 -37.01
#